data_AF-A0A954K7U8-F1
#
_entry.id   AF-A0A954K7U8-F1
#
_cell.length_a   1.000
_cell.length_b   1.000
_cell.length_c   1.000
_cell.angle_alpha   90.00
_cell.angle_beta   90.00
_cell.angle_gamma   90.00
#
_symmetry.space_group_name_H-M   'P 1'
#
loop_
_entity.id
_entity.type
_entity.pdbx_description
1 polymer ?
#
loop_
_entity_poly.entity_id
_entity_poly.type
_entity_poly.pdbx_seq_one_letter_code
_entity_poly.pdbx_strand_id
1 'polypeptide(L)'
;MFNLSDPNMILTGVLLLTVAWMLRKNFRYQHQVRSRNPLDEAQQELSSLEQSQFNRLNQLEIKLYEYGREVESRSDDRLRVLDELLREADQEINRLRQQLAITQQKQNDSAQESGPDILFYEKSQPLSASAEKRLMMVYLSQAGFSAQEISNCFQCPREEVEQVLAEDCPPGSEIA
;
A
#
# COMPACT_ATOMS: atom_id res chain seq x y z
N MET A 1 -80.97 -35.47 -13.13
CA MET A 1 -79.63 -35.70 -13.74
C MET A 1 -79.00 -34.34 -13.96
N PHE A 2 -77.93 -34.01 -13.23
CA PHE A 2 -77.18 -32.77 -13.47
C PHE A 2 -76.20 -33.03 -14.63
N ASN A 3 -76.35 -32.31 -15.74
CA ASN A 3 -75.42 -32.43 -16.86
C ASN A 3 -74.09 -31.79 -16.44
N LEU A 4 -73.10 -32.64 -16.11
CA LEU A 4 -71.75 -32.21 -15.72
C LEU A 4 -70.96 -31.55 -16.88
N SER A 5 -71.52 -31.49 -18.09
CA SER A 5 -70.86 -30.94 -19.28
C SER A 5 -71.25 -29.48 -19.58
N ASP A 6 -72.12 -28.86 -18.79
CA ASP A 6 -72.50 -27.46 -19.01
C ASP A 6 -71.34 -26.53 -18.59
N PRO A 7 -70.82 -25.69 -19.50
CA PRO A 7 -69.65 -24.85 -19.23
C PRO A 7 -69.88 -23.88 -18.06
N ASN A 8 -71.13 -23.45 -17.85
CA ASN A 8 -71.52 -22.60 -16.73
C ASN A 8 -71.46 -23.34 -15.37
N MET A 9 -71.74 -24.65 -15.32
CA MET A 9 -71.57 -25.47 -14.11
C MET A 9 -70.10 -25.70 -13.78
N ILE A 10 -69.26 -25.93 -14.80
CA ILE A 10 -67.81 -26.07 -14.61
C ILE A 10 -67.22 -24.74 -14.09
N LEU A 11 -67.60 -23.61 -14.70
CA LEU A 11 -67.14 -22.28 -14.29
C LEU A 11 -67.53 -21.94 -12.86
N THR A 12 -68.79 -22.16 -12.49
CA THR A 12 -69.30 -21.90 -11.13
C THR A 12 -68.66 -22.84 -10.10
N GLY A 13 -68.42 -24.11 -10.46
CA GLY A 13 -67.69 -25.06 -9.63
C GLY A 13 -66.24 -24.64 -9.36
N VAL A 14 -65.51 -24.22 -10.39
CA VAL A 14 -64.14 -23.69 -10.24
C VAL A 14 -64.14 -22.42 -9.40
N LEU A 15 -65.10 -21.50 -9.63
CA LEU A 15 -65.21 -20.27 -8.88
C LEU A 15 -65.44 -20.54 -7.38
N LEU A 16 -66.37 -21.44 -7.04
CA LEU A 16 -66.60 -21.85 -5.65
C LEU A 16 -65.35 -22.50 -5.03
N LEU A 17 -64.62 -23.31 -5.79
CA LEU A 17 -63.40 -23.97 -5.30
C LEU A 17 -62.28 -22.96 -5.03
N THR A 18 -62.11 -21.95 -5.89
CA THR A 18 -61.14 -20.86 -5.66
C THR A 18 -61.53 -19.98 -4.47
N VAL A 19 -62.83 -19.65 -4.31
CA VAL A 19 -63.33 -18.87 -3.17
C VAL A 19 -63.17 -19.65 -1.87
N ALA A 20 -63.49 -20.94 -1.85
CA ALA A 20 -63.29 -21.81 -0.69
C ALA A 20 -61.79 -21.94 -0.34
N TRP A 21 -60.91 -22.03 -1.34
CA TRP A 21 -59.47 -22.05 -1.13
C TRP A 21 -58.94 -20.74 -0.55
N MET A 22 -59.39 -19.60 -1.08
CA MET A 22 -59.05 -18.27 -0.57
C MET A 22 -59.54 -18.07 0.87
N LEU A 23 -60.77 -18.47 1.19
CA LEU A 23 -61.32 -18.41 2.55
C LEU A 23 -60.51 -19.29 3.50
N ARG A 24 -60.21 -20.54 3.12
CA ARG A 24 -59.38 -21.45 3.92
C ARG A 24 -57.99 -20.87 4.18
N LYS A 25 -57.39 -20.23 3.17
CA LYS A 25 -56.11 -19.53 3.29
C LYS A 25 -56.26 -18.37 4.30
N ASN A 26 -57.26 -17.50 4.13
CA ASN A 26 -57.49 -16.35 5.00
C ASN A 26 -57.75 -16.72 6.47
N PHE A 27 -58.55 -17.76 6.73
CA PHE A 27 -58.80 -18.23 8.10
C PHE A 27 -57.53 -18.75 8.79
N ARG A 28 -56.65 -19.43 8.04
CA ARG A 28 -55.35 -19.87 8.58
C ARG A 28 -54.45 -18.68 8.92
N TYR A 29 -54.38 -17.67 8.05
CA TYR A 29 -53.63 -16.45 8.33
C TYR A 29 -54.20 -15.68 9.53
N GLN A 30 -55.52 -15.50 9.60
CA GLN A 30 -56.15 -14.84 10.74
C GLN A 30 -55.92 -15.59 12.06
N HIS A 31 -55.96 -16.93 12.04
CA HIS A 31 -55.70 -17.70 13.25
C HIS A 31 -54.25 -17.57 13.70
N GLN A 32 -53.31 -17.61 12.75
CA GLN A 32 -51.88 -17.44 13.00
C GLN A 32 -51.56 -16.04 13.53
N VAL A 33 -52.20 -14.98 13.01
CA VAL A 33 -52.07 -13.61 13.50
C VAL A 33 -52.66 -13.47 14.90
N ARG A 34 -53.80 -14.11 15.18
CA ARG A 34 -54.47 -14.07 16.49
C ARG A 34 -53.72 -14.86 17.57
N SER A 35 -52.96 -15.89 17.20
CA SER A 35 -52.11 -16.66 18.12
C SER A 35 -50.66 -16.17 18.17
N ARG A 36 -50.36 -15.02 17.56
CA ARG A 36 -49.00 -14.48 17.49
C ARG A 36 -48.69 -13.74 18.77
N ASN A 37 -47.73 -14.26 19.52
CA ASN A 37 -47.22 -13.61 20.72
C ASN A 37 -46.15 -12.58 20.31
N PRO A 38 -46.36 -11.28 20.58
CA PRO A 38 -45.38 -10.24 20.21
C PRO A 38 -44.05 -10.39 20.95
N LEU A 39 -44.07 -11.03 22.13
CA LEU A 39 -42.88 -11.25 22.94
C LEU A 39 -41.99 -12.35 22.36
N ASP A 40 -42.58 -13.44 21.88
CA ASP A 40 -41.84 -14.54 21.23
C ASP A 40 -41.22 -14.07 19.91
N GLU A 41 -41.92 -13.22 19.17
CA GLU A 41 -41.41 -12.63 17.94
C GLU A 41 -40.23 -11.67 18.20
N ALA A 42 -40.34 -10.79 19.21
CA ALA A 42 -39.24 -9.92 19.60
C ALA A 42 -38.01 -10.73 20.08
N GLN A 43 -38.21 -11.87 20.76
CA GLN A 43 -37.12 -12.76 21.15
C GLN A 43 -36.48 -13.48 19.96
N GLN A 44 -37.29 -13.88 18.97
CA GLN A 44 -36.77 -14.43 17.72
C GLN A 44 -35.96 -13.38 16.94
N GLU A 45 -36.45 -12.15 16.87
CA GLU A 45 -35.71 -11.05 16.24
C GLU A 45 -34.40 -10.77 16.97
N LEU A 46 -34.41 -10.69 18.30
CA LEU A 46 -33.19 -10.52 19.11
C LEU A 46 -32.19 -11.66 18.91
N SER A 47 -32.61 -12.92 18.99
CA SER A 47 -31.71 -14.06 18.79
C SER A 47 -31.16 -14.12 17.36
N SER A 48 -31.96 -13.72 16.35
CA SER A 48 -31.48 -13.61 14.96
C SER A 48 -30.44 -12.51 14.80
N LEU A 49 -30.61 -11.37 15.49
CA LEU A 49 -29.65 -10.28 15.49
C LEU A 49 -28.36 -10.73 16.20
N GLU A 50 -28.46 -11.34 17.38
CA GLU A 50 -27.31 -11.87 18.12
C GLU A 50 -26.52 -12.87 17.28
N GLN A 51 -27.20 -13.80 16.60
CA GLN A 51 -26.57 -14.76 15.72
C GLN A 51 -25.90 -14.08 14.52
N SER A 52 -26.51 -13.04 13.95
CA SER A 52 -25.91 -12.26 12.86
C SER A 52 -24.64 -11.52 13.31
N GLN A 53 -24.63 -10.98 14.53
CA GLN A 53 -23.46 -10.31 15.09
C GLN A 53 -22.35 -11.31 15.39
N PHE A 54 -22.69 -12.47 15.93
CA PHE A 54 -21.73 -13.54 16.18
C PHE A 54 -21.09 -14.06 14.88
N ASN A 55 -21.90 -14.26 13.84
CA ASN A 55 -21.41 -14.64 12.52
C ASN A 55 -20.49 -13.58 11.93
N ARG A 56 -20.83 -12.30 12.09
CA ARG A 56 -19.98 -11.18 11.66
C ARG A 56 -18.65 -11.16 12.40
N LEU A 57 -18.66 -11.43 13.71
CA LEU A 57 -17.45 -11.51 14.53
C LEU A 57 -16.55 -12.64 14.03
N ASN A 58 -17.11 -13.84 13.81
CA ASN A 58 -16.35 -14.98 13.29
C ASN A 58 -15.75 -14.69 11.90
N GLN A 59 -16.49 -14.00 11.01
CA GLN A 59 -15.94 -13.55 9.73
C GLN A 59 -14.78 -12.56 9.88
N LEU A 60 -14.85 -11.66 10.87
CA LEU A 60 -13.77 -10.72 11.14
C LEU A 60 -12.54 -11.42 11.72
N GLU A 61 -12.75 -12.42 12.58
CA GLU A 61 -11.67 -13.26 13.11
C GLU A 61 -10.93 -13.99 11.98
N ILE A 62 -11.66 -14.66 11.08
CA ILE A 62 -11.08 -15.32 9.91
C ILE A 62 -10.28 -14.32 9.05
N LYS A 63 -10.85 -13.15 8.77
CA LYS A 63 -10.16 -12.11 7.99
C LYS A 63 -8.89 -11.61 8.68
N LEU A 64 -8.89 -11.53 10.01
CA LEU A 64 -7.72 -11.11 10.77
C LEU A 64 -6.60 -12.16 10.66
N TYR A 65 -6.95 -13.45 10.74
CA TYR A 65 -6.00 -14.54 10.51
C TYR A 65 -5.47 -14.55 9.08
N GLU A 66 -6.32 -14.36 8.07
CA GLU A 66 -5.91 -14.28 6.66
C GLU A 66 -4.96 -13.11 6.42
N TYR A 67 -5.29 -11.93 6.97
CA TYR A 67 -4.44 -10.75 6.87
C TYR A 67 -3.10 -10.95 7.58
N GLY A 68 -3.09 -11.57 8.76
CA GLY A 68 -1.86 -11.92 9.47
C GLY A 68 -0.96 -12.80 8.60
N ARG A 69 -1.53 -13.84 7.98
CA ARG A 69 -0.78 -14.74 7.08
C ARG A 69 -0.29 -14.03 5.81
N GLU A 70 -1.08 -13.13 5.24
CA GLU A 70 -0.67 -12.36 4.06
C GLU A 70 0.48 -11.41 4.40
N VAL A 71 0.41 -10.73 5.54
CA VAL A 71 1.48 -9.84 6.00
C VAL A 71 2.76 -10.63 6.26
N GLU A 72 2.67 -11.79 6.90
CA GLU A 72 3.81 -12.68 7.15
C GLU A 72 4.47 -13.14 5.84
N SER A 73 3.68 -13.61 4.88
CA SER A 73 4.19 -13.99 3.55
C SER A 73 4.86 -12.82 2.83
N ARG A 74 4.27 -11.62 2.87
CA ARG A 74 4.86 -10.43 2.24
C ARG A 74 6.12 -9.97 2.96
N SER A 75 6.20 -10.13 4.29
CA SER A 75 7.42 -9.82 5.03
C SER A 75 8.53 -10.80 4.73
N ASP A 76 8.22 -12.09 4.62
CA ASP A 76 9.20 -13.12 4.27
C ASP A 76 9.76 -12.90 2.86
N ASP A 77 8.91 -12.58 1.89
CA ASP A 77 9.34 -12.26 0.53
C ASP A 77 10.26 -11.02 0.52
N ARG A 78 9.92 -9.98 1.28
CA ARG A 78 10.75 -8.77 1.37
C ARG A 78 12.08 -9.03 2.07
N LEU A 79 12.09 -9.82 3.15
CA LEU A 79 13.31 -10.23 3.84
C LEU A 79 14.21 -11.02 2.89
N ARG A 80 13.65 -11.95 2.11
CA ARG A 80 14.40 -12.71 1.12
C ARG A 80 15.01 -11.84 0.03
N VAL A 81 14.28 -10.83 -0.45
CA VAL A 81 14.81 -9.86 -1.42
C VAL A 81 15.95 -9.05 -0.81
N LEU A 82 15.81 -8.61 0.44
CA LEU A 82 16.87 -7.89 1.15
C LEU A 82 18.11 -8.76 1.34
N ASP A 83 17.95 -10.04 1.68
CA ASP A 83 19.06 -10.98 1.84
C ASP A 83 19.81 -11.19 0.53
N GLU A 84 19.12 -11.32 -0.61
CA GLU A 84 19.80 -11.44 -1.91
C GLU A 84 20.52 -10.14 -2.28
N LEU A 85 19.90 -8.97 -2.07
CA LEU A 85 20.54 -7.68 -2.32
C LEU A 85 21.79 -7.48 -1.45
N LEU A 86 21.75 -7.93 -0.18
CA LEU A 86 22.90 -7.89 0.71
C LEU A 86 24.01 -8.80 0.20
N ARG A 87 23.65 -10.00 -0.25
CA ARG A 87 24.60 -10.97 -0.84
C ARG A 87 25.24 -10.44 -2.13
N GLU A 88 24.47 -9.76 -2.98
CA GLU A 88 24.97 -9.10 -4.19
C GLU A 88 25.93 -7.95 -3.83
N ALA A 89 25.56 -7.10 -2.87
CA ALA A 89 26.42 -6.02 -2.39
C ALA A 89 27.74 -6.54 -1.82
N ASP A 90 27.72 -7.63 -1.04
CA ASP A 90 28.93 -8.26 -0.51
C ASP A 90 29.83 -8.83 -1.62
N GLN A 91 29.25 -9.40 -2.68
CA GLN A 91 30.01 -9.85 -3.85
C GLN A 91 30.67 -8.67 -4.58
N GLU A 92 29.93 -7.57 -4.77
CA GLU A 92 30.44 -6.36 -5.41
C GLU A 92 31.59 -5.74 -4.58
N ILE A 93 31.42 -5.67 -3.26
CA ILE A 93 32.47 -5.19 -2.34
C ILE A 93 33.72 -6.06 -2.45
N ASN A 94 33.56 -7.38 -2.46
CA ASN A 94 34.69 -8.29 -2.59
C ASN A 94 35.37 -8.17 -3.95
N ARG A 95 34.60 -7.98 -5.04
CA ARG A 95 35.12 -7.72 -6.38
C ARG A 95 35.94 -6.42 -6.42
N LEU A 96 35.40 -5.34 -5.86
CA LEU A 96 36.09 -4.04 -5.79
C LEU A 96 37.36 -4.14 -4.93
N ARG A 97 37.31 -4.85 -3.80
CA ARG A 97 38.49 -5.11 -2.96
C ARG A 97 39.56 -5.91 -3.72
N GLN A 98 39.18 -6.91 -4.50
CA GLN A 98 40.11 -7.65 -5.34
C GLN A 98 40.74 -6.76 -6.42
N GLN A 99 39.96 -5.91 -7.09
CA GLN A 99 40.47 -4.95 -8.07
C GLN A 99 41.45 -3.95 -7.45
N LEU A 100 41.15 -3.45 -6.25
CA LEU A 100 42.05 -2.58 -5.50
C LEU A 100 43.34 -3.30 -5.12
N ALA A 101 43.26 -4.54 -4.63
CA ALA A 101 44.43 -5.34 -4.29
C ALA A 101 45.34 -5.59 -5.51
N ILE A 102 44.76 -5.93 -6.67
CA ILE A 102 45.51 -6.10 -7.92
C ILE A 102 46.16 -4.79 -8.36
N THR A 103 45.45 -3.67 -8.26
CA THR A 103 45.98 -2.34 -8.63
C THR A 103 47.14 -1.94 -7.73
N GLN A 104 47.01 -2.13 -6.41
CA GLN A 104 48.08 -1.85 -5.44
C GLN A 104 49.29 -2.78 -5.63
N GLN A 105 49.06 -4.06 -5.92
CA GLN A 105 50.15 -5.01 -6.19
C GLN A 105 50.90 -4.66 -7.47
N LYS A 106 50.20 -4.31 -8.56
CA LYS A 106 50.81 -3.83 -9.80
C LYS A 106 51.64 -2.56 -9.57
N GLN A 107 51.19 -1.67 -8.67
CA GLN A 107 51.91 -0.45 -8.32
C GLN A 107 53.22 -0.74 -7.57
N ASN A 108 53.21 -1.72 -6.64
CA ASN A 108 54.40 -2.17 -5.92
C ASN A 108 55.41 -2.91 -6.82
N ASP A 109 54.93 -3.70 -7.79
CA ASP A 109 55.80 -4.38 -8.76
C ASP A 109 56.39 -3.41 -9.80
N SER A 110 55.71 -2.28 -10.08
CA SER A 110 56.19 -1.23 -10.98
C SER A 110 57.14 -0.20 -10.34
N ALA A 111 57.41 -0.31 -9.02
CA ALA A 111 58.32 0.60 -8.33
C ALA A 111 59.82 0.38 -8.66
N GLN A 112 60.15 -0.56 -9.55
CA GLN A 112 61.53 -0.89 -9.93
C GLN A 112 61.95 -0.40 -11.33
N GLU A 113 61.05 0.18 -12.14
CA GLU A 113 61.43 0.82 -13.41
C GLU A 113 61.03 2.30 -13.44
N SER A 114 62.05 3.17 -13.43
CA SER A 114 61.90 4.61 -13.65
C SER A 114 61.19 4.90 -14.97
N GLY A 115 60.04 5.56 -14.90
CA GLY A 115 59.25 6.04 -16.05
C GLY A 115 58.25 7.12 -15.62
N PRO A 116 57.86 8.04 -16.52
CA PRO A 116 57.76 9.47 -16.22
C PRO A 116 56.50 9.86 -15.44
N ASP A 117 56.72 10.86 -14.58
CA ASP A 117 55.79 11.72 -13.83
C ASP A 117 54.31 11.60 -14.23
N ILE A 118 53.62 10.59 -13.68
CA ILE A 118 52.17 10.57 -13.66
C ILE A 118 51.79 11.54 -12.56
N LEU A 119 51.39 12.75 -12.97
CA LEU A 119 50.72 13.73 -12.11
C LEU A 119 49.72 12.98 -11.24
N PHE A 120 50.06 12.91 -9.95
CA PHE A 120 49.14 12.46 -8.91
C PHE A 120 47.80 13.13 -9.19
N TYR A 121 46.75 12.31 -9.38
CA TYR A 121 45.40 12.84 -9.35
C TYR A 121 45.30 13.59 -8.03
N GLU A 122 45.13 14.91 -8.15
CA GLU A 122 45.18 15.86 -7.07
C GLU A 122 44.35 15.30 -5.93
N LYS A 123 45.05 14.91 -4.86
CA LYS A 123 44.49 14.50 -3.57
C LYS A 123 43.38 15.50 -3.29
N SER A 124 42.13 15.08 -3.49
CA SER A 124 40.95 15.91 -3.33
C SER A 124 41.12 16.69 -2.04
N GLN A 125 41.48 17.96 -2.16
CA GLN A 125 41.60 18.83 -1.00
C GLN A 125 40.26 18.71 -0.30
N PRO A 126 40.22 18.44 1.02
CA PRO A 126 38.95 18.46 1.72
C PRO A 126 38.36 19.83 1.44
N LEU A 127 37.27 19.86 0.66
CA LEU A 127 36.53 21.07 0.39
C LEU A 127 36.25 21.65 1.78
N SER A 128 36.61 22.93 1.98
CA SER A 128 36.29 23.59 3.23
C SER A 128 34.82 23.34 3.53
N ALA A 129 34.46 23.03 4.78
CA ALA A 129 33.09 22.70 5.18
C ALA A 129 32.06 23.75 4.70
N SER A 130 32.50 24.99 4.45
CA SER A 130 31.70 26.05 3.83
C SER A 130 31.37 25.80 2.34
N ALA A 131 32.31 25.28 1.55
CA ALA A 131 32.11 24.98 0.13
C ALA A 131 31.20 23.77 -0.08
N GLU A 132 31.34 22.72 0.74
CA GLU A 132 30.43 21.56 0.72
C GLU A 132 28.99 21.96 1.08
N LYS A 133 28.85 22.86 2.07
CA LYS A 133 27.56 23.43 2.46
C LYS A 133 26.90 24.19 1.30
N ARG A 134 27.66 24.99 0.54
CA ARG A 134 27.15 25.73 -0.63
C ARG A 134 26.68 24.78 -1.73
N LEU A 135 27.48 23.77 -2.07
CA LEU A 135 27.12 22.73 -3.04
C LEU A 135 25.83 22.01 -2.65
N MET A 136 25.67 21.67 -1.37
CA MET A 136 24.47 21.01 -0.88
C MET A 136 23.22 21.92 -0.94
N MET A 137 23.38 23.23 -0.68
CA MET A 137 22.28 24.20 -0.85
C MET A 137 21.83 24.30 -2.31
N VAL A 138 22.77 24.32 -3.25
CA VAL A 138 22.46 24.31 -4.70
C VAL A 138 21.76 23.02 -5.11
N TYR A 139 22.23 21.86 -4.65
CA TYR A 139 21.59 20.56 -4.95
C TYR A 139 20.14 20.48 -4.46
N LEU A 140 19.87 20.97 -3.24
CA LEU A 140 18.51 20.99 -2.71
C LEU A 140 17.59 21.95 -3.48
N SER A 141 18.11 23.08 -3.94
CA SER A 141 17.33 23.96 -4.81
C SER A 141 16.95 23.30 -6.15
N GLN A 142 17.89 22.57 -6.77
CA GLN A 142 17.63 21.82 -8.02
C GLN A 142 16.64 20.67 -7.81
N ALA A 143 16.65 20.05 -6.62
CA ALA A 143 15.67 19.03 -6.22
C ALA A 143 14.27 19.61 -5.91
N GLY A 144 14.09 20.93 -5.98
CA GLY A 144 12.80 21.60 -5.84
C GLY A 144 12.45 22.03 -4.42
N PHE A 145 13.40 22.02 -3.47
CA PHE A 145 13.18 22.54 -2.13
C PHE A 145 13.15 24.07 -2.14
N SER A 146 12.24 24.66 -1.34
CA SER A 146 12.13 26.11 -1.21
C SER A 146 13.31 26.69 -0.43
N ALA A 147 13.69 27.93 -0.73
CA ALA A 147 14.77 28.64 -0.02
C ALA A 147 14.55 28.68 1.50
N GLN A 148 13.28 28.66 1.96
CA GLN A 148 12.92 28.65 3.37
C GLN A 148 13.12 27.29 4.04
N GLU A 149 12.94 26.19 3.31
CA GLU A 149 13.25 24.84 3.81
C GLU A 149 14.76 24.65 3.90
N ILE A 150 15.49 25.12 2.89
CA ILE A 150 16.96 25.06 2.86
C ILE A 150 17.55 25.90 4.01
N SER A 151 17.02 27.11 4.28
CA SER A 151 17.47 27.93 5.42
C SER A 151 17.26 27.24 6.76
N ASN A 152 16.15 26.51 6.92
CA ASN A 152 15.85 25.78 8.14
C ASN A 152 16.79 24.58 8.33
N CYS A 153 17.14 23.87 7.25
CA CYS A 153 18.07 22.74 7.30
C CYS A 153 19.49 23.16 7.70
N PHE A 154 19.95 24.32 7.21
CA PHE A 154 21.33 24.79 7.42
C PHE A 154 21.49 25.82 8.53
N GLN A 155 20.40 26.19 9.20
CA GLN A 155 20.33 27.23 10.23
C GLN A 155 21.03 28.53 9.81
N CYS A 156 20.84 28.91 8.54
CA CYS A 156 21.39 30.13 7.95
C CYS A 156 20.26 31.13 7.65
N PRO A 157 20.54 32.44 7.67
CA PRO A 157 19.58 33.43 7.22
C PRO A 157 19.22 33.21 5.76
N ARG A 158 17.95 33.43 5.43
CA ARG A 158 17.41 33.22 4.08
C ARG A 158 18.16 34.02 3.01
N GLU A 159 18.62 35.21 3.36
CA GLU A 159 19.39 36.10 2.47
C GLU A 159 20.71 35.47 2.02
N GLU A 160 21.39 34.71 2.89
CA GLU A 160 22.62 33.99 2.53
C GLU A 160 22.34 32.84 1.55
N VAL A 161 21.22 32.14 1.71
CA VAL A 161 20.82 31.05 0.80
C VAL A 161 20.47 31.61 -0.58
N GLU A 162 19.69 32.69 -0.63
CA GLU A 162 19.35 33.37 -1.88
C GLU A 162 20.59 33.95 -2.57
N GLN A 163 21.56 34.46 -1.80
CA GLN A 163 22.84 34.95 -2.35
C GLN A 163 23.67 33.81 -2.96
N VAL A 164 23.78 32.66 -2.29
CA VAL A 164 24.53 31.50 -2.83
C VAL A 164 23.85 30.94 -4.08
N LEU A 165 22.52 30.87 -4.11
CA LEU A 165 21.76 30.43 -5.28
C LEU A 165 21.86 31.41 -6.45
N ALA A 166 21.99 32.71 -6.17
CA ALA A 166 22.20 33.74 -7.20
C ALA A 166 23.63 33.78 -7.74
N GLU A 167 24.63 33.45 -6.91
CA GLU A 167 26.05 33.45 -7.28
C GLU A 167 26.41 32.24 -8.18
N ASP A 168 25.74 31.09 -7.98
CA ASP A 168 25.95 29.85 -8.75
C ASP A 168 24.93 29.63 -9.89
N CYS A 169 24.07 30.61 -10.21
CA CYS A 169 23.25 30.59 -11.42
C CYS A 169 24.04 31.13 -12.63
N PRO A 170 24.53 30.28 -13.56
CA PRO A 170 25.01 30.79 -14.84
C PRO A 170 23.84 31.41 -15.62
N PRO A 171 24.03 32.54 -16.32
CA PRO A 171 23.01 33.09 -17.20
C PRO A 171 22.86 32.16 -18.41
N GLY A 172 21.89 31.25 -18.39
CA GLY A 172 21.57 30.46 -19.59
C GLY A 172 20.97 29.07 -19.43
N SER A 173 20.05 28.83 -18.50
CA SER A 173 19.16 27.66 -18.59
C SER A 173 17.68 28.06 -18.48
N GLU A 174 17.29 29.04 -19.29
CA GLU A 174 15.89 29.19 -19.71
C GLU A 174 15.58 28.13 -20.79
N ILE A 175 14.74 27.17 -20.41
CA ILE A 175 13.56 26.69 -21.15
C ILE A 175 13.72 26.50 -22.68
N ALA A 176 13.90 25.24 -23.10
CA ALA A 176 13.14 24.58 -24.19
C ALA A 176 13.47 23.09 -24.24
#